data_AF-A0AAN5CJZ5-F1
#
_entry.id   AF-A0AAN5CJZ5-F1
#
_cell.length_a   1.000
_cell.length_b   1.000
_cell.length_c   1.000
_cell.angle_alpha   90.00
_cell.angle_beta   90.00
_cell.angle_gamma   90.00
#
_symmetry.space_group_name_H-M   'P 1'
#
loop_
_entity.id
_entity.type
_entity.pdbx_description
1 polymer ?
#
loop_
_entity_poly.entity_id
_entity_poly.type
_entity_poly.pdbx_seq_one_letter_code
_entity_poly.pdbx_strand_id
1 'polypeptide(L)'
;MNGAPAADDYCRPQWDWSFRDRCGYVTTSDACIGGGYLQWTAYVYCCEDDVAKWFIVAAGVLFLFLLFLMLSTSADDFFCPNISTIVNKLAISENLAGVTFLAFGNGAPDVFTSLASVVSSPQPRADLALGGIMGGSLFVTLIVFSGVVLMRPFKAAVFSSLRDLGFF
;
A
#
# COMPACT_ATOMS: atom_id res chain seq x y z
N MET A 1 -1.44 -17.89 -37.05
CA MET A 1 -1.20 -18.70 -35.84
C MET A 1 -0.08 -18.02 -35.09
N ASN A 2 -0.40 -16.96 -34.32
CA ASN A 2 0.60 -16.20 -33.58
C ASN A 2 0.71 -16.83 -32.19
N GLY A 3 1.92 -17.28 -31.86
CA GLY A 3 2.20 -18.12 -30.71
C GLY A 3 1.70 -17.53 -29.41
N ALA A 4 1.13 -18.40 -28.57
CA ALA A 4 0.94 -18.09 -27.16
C ALA A 4 2.29 -17.62 -26.58
N PRO A 5 2.36 -16.47 -25.90
CA PRO A 5 3.59 -16.01 -25.30
C PRO A 5 4.06 -17.04 -24.25
N ALA A 6 5.37 -17.19 -24.15
CA ALA A 6 6.02 -18.03 -23.15
C ALA A 6 5.55 -17.68 -21.73
N ALA A 7 5.69 -18.63 -20.80
CA ALA A 7 5.39 -18.42 -19.39
C ALA A 7 6.28 -17.30 -18.82
N ASP A 8 5.79 -16.07 -18.85
CA ASP A 8 6.45 -14.92 -18.25
C ASP A 8 6.22 -14.91 -16.74
N ASP A 9 7.27 -14.65 -15.95
CA ASP A 9 7.18 -14.50 -14.48
C ASP A 9 6.33 -13.28 -14.06
N TYR A 10 6.04 -12.35 -14.98
CA TYR A 10 5.30 -11.12 -14.71
C TYR A 10 4.17 -10.92 -15.72
N CYS A 11 3.01 -10.45 -15.25
CA CYS A 11 1.88 -10.09 -16.11
C CYS A 11 2.22 -8.87 -16.99
N ARG A 12 2.46 -9.09 -18.28
CA ARG A 12 2.80 -8.04 -19.25
C ARG A 12 1.88 -8.06 -20.47
N PRO A 13 0.62 -7.61 -20.35
CA PRO A 13 -0.25 -7.44 -21.50
C PRO A 13 0.32 -6.34 -22.42
N GLN A 14 0.50 -6.67 -23.69
CA GLN A 14 1.02 -5.71 -24.67
C GLN A 14 -0.10 -4.80 -25.19
N TRP A 15 0.21 -3.53 -25.45
CA TRP A 15 -0.77 -2.53 -25.89
C TRP A 15 -1.16 -2.65 -27.37
N ASP A 16 -0.32 -3.29 -28.18
CA ASP A 16 -0.53 -3.56 -29.61
C ASP A 16 -1.50 -4.72 -29.88
N TRP A 17 -1.80 -5.53 -28.87
CA TRP A 17 -2.73 -6.65 -28.95
C TRP A 17 -4.19 -6.19 -29.06
N SER A 18 -5.00 -7.00 -29.75
CA SER A 18 -6.45 -6.79 -29.79
C SER A 18 -7.05 -6.90 -28.38
N PHE A 19 -8.22 -6.29 -28.15
CA PHE A 19 -8.92 -6.39 -26.87
C PHE A 19 -9.12 -7.85 -26.43
N ARG A 20 -9.50 -8.73 -27.37
CA ARG A 20 -9.75 -10.15 -27.10
C ARG A 20 -8.48 -10.90 -26.70
N ASP A 21 -7.35 -10.60 -27.34
CA ASP A 21 -6.08 -11.25 -27.05
C ASP A 21 -5.52 -10.79 -25.68
N ARG A 22 -5.68 -9.50 -25.35
CA ARG A 22 -5.31 -8.96 -24.02
C ARG A 22 -6.13 -9.57 -22.90
N CYS A 23 -7.45 -9.59 -23.06
CA CYS A 23 -8.32 -10.19 -22.06
C CYS A 23 -8.07 -11.71 -21.94
N GLY A 24 -7.90 -12.40 -23.08
CA GLY A 24 -7.51 -13.80 -23.12
C GLY A 24 -6.26 -14.05 -22.28
N TYR A 25 -5.16 -13.37 -22.58
CA TYR A 25 -3.90 -13.47 -21.83
C TYR A 25 -4.09 -13.26 -20.32
N VAL A 26 -4.75 -12.18 -19.91
CA VAL A 26 -4.95 -11.84 -18.48
C VAL A 26 -5.75 -12.91 -17.72
N THR A 27 -6.71 -13.55 -18.38
CA THR A 27 -7.56 -14.59 -17.76
C THR A 27 -6.90 -15.97 -17.75
N THR A 28 -6.06 -16.27 -18.75
CA THR A 28 -5.39 -17.59 -18.85
C THR A 28 -4.02 -17.66 -18.18
N SER A 29 -3.32 -16.55 -18.01
CA SER A 29 -1.96 -16.55 -17.48
C SER A 29 -1.94 -16.48 -15.94
N ASP A 30 -1.31 -17.47 -15.31
CA ASP A 30 -1.14 -17.52 -13.84
C ASP A 30 -0.38 -16.29 -13.31
N ALA A 31 0.53 -15.72 -14.11
CA ALA A 31 1.24 -14.49 -13.79
C ALA A 31 0.32 -13.25 -13.64
N CYS A 32 -0.89 -13.28 -14.20
CA CYS A 32 -1.86 -12.19 -14.11
C CYS A 32 -2.90 -12.37 -12.97
N ILE A 33 -2.87 -13.52 -12.28
CA ILE A 33 -3.70 -13.78 -11.11
C ILE A 33 -3.02 -13.18 -9.89
N GLY A 34 -3.50 -12.00 -9.46
CA GLY A 34 -3.13 -11.42 -8.18
C GLY A 34 -4.06 -11.99 -7.12
N GLY A 35 -3.54 -12.73 -6.14
CA GLY A 35 -4.29 -13.45 -5.10
C GLY A 35 -5.13 -12.60 -4.13
N GLY A 36 -5.63 -11.44 -4.54
CA GLY A 36 -6.53 -10.60 -3.76
C GLY A 36 -8.01 -10.89 -4.04
N TYR A 37 -8.90 -10.26 -3.27
CA TYR A 37 -10.36 -10.35 -3.46
C TYR A 37 -10.85 -9.72 -4.77
N LEU A 38 -10.13 -8.73 -5.32
CA LEU A 38 -10.41 -8.13 -6.63
C LEU A 38 -9.22 -8.31 -7.57
N GLN A 39 -9.46 -8.97 -8.70
CA GLN A 39 -8.48 -9.07 -9.79
C GLN A 39 -8.55 -7.82 -10.68
N TRP A 40 -7.82 -6.77 -10.27
CA TRP A 40 -7.80 -5.49 -10.96
C TRP A 40 -7.36 -5.58 -12.43
N THR A 41 -6.44 -6.50 -12.75
CA THR A 41 -5.96 -6.75 -14.12
C THR A 41 -7.09 -7.20 -15.05
N ALA A 42 -7.93 -8.14 -14.62
CA ALA A 42 -9.08 -8.57 -15.40
C ALA A 42 -10.05 -7.41 -15.61
N TYR A 43 -10.30 -6.61 -14.58
CA TYR A 43 -11.18 -5.46 -14.67
C TYR A 43 -10.71 -4.41 -15.71
N VAL A 44 -9.43 -4.02 -15.67
CA VAL A 44 -8.88 -3.00 -16.58
C VAL A 44 -8.81 -3.47 -18.04
N TYR A 45 -8.45 -4.73 -18.27
CA TYR A 45 -8.16 -5.24 -19.61
C TYR A 45 -9.31 -6.02 -20.28
N CYS A 46 -10.31 -6.51 -19.52
CA CYS A 46 -11.44 -7.29 -20.05
C CYS A 46 -12.78 -6.56 -20.10
N CYS A 47 -12.87 -5.32 -19.61
CA CYS A 47 -14.05 -4.50 -19.85
C CYS A 47 -13.86 -3.78 -21.19
N GLU A 48 -14.79 -3.87 -22.15
CA GLU A 48 -14.65 -3.15 -23.43
C GLU A 48 -15.23 -1.73 -23.30
N ASP A 49 -16.37 -1.60 -22.60
CA ASP A 49 -17.12 -0.36 -22.44
C ASP A 49 -16.36 0.70 -21.62
N ASP A 50 -15.96 1.79 -22.29
CA ASP A 50 -15.21 2.86 -21.65
C ASP A 50 -16.00 3.59 -20.56
N VAL A 51 -17.32 3.71 -20.69
CA VAL A 51 -18.18 4.33 -19.67
C VAL A 51 -18.19 3.50 -18.38
N ALA A 52 -18.30 2.17 -18.52
CA ALA A 52 -18.29 1.25 -17.38
C ALA A 52 -16.93 1.25 -16.68
N LYS A 53 -15.83 1.31 -17.45
CA LYS A 53 -14.47 1.43 -16.91
C LYS A 53 -14.30 2.69 -16.05
N TRP A 54 -14.69 3.85 -16.58
CA TRP A 54 -14.53 5.09 -15.82
C TRP A 54 -15.43 5.12 -14.59
N PHE A 55 -16.65 4.57 -14.67
CA PHE A 55 -17.56 4.48 -13.54
C PHE A 55 -16.98 3.64 -12.39
N ILE A 56 -16.48 2.43 -12.66
CA ILE A 56 -15.93 1.57 -11.60
C ILE A 56 -14.58 2.11 -11.10
N VAL A 57 -13.74 2.72 -11.95
CA VAL A 57 -12.52 3.42 -11.47
C VAL A 57 -12.91 4.54 -10.51
N ALA A 58 -13.88 5.39 -10.87
CA ALA A 58 -14.35 6.48 -10.02
C ALA A 58 -14.97 5.96 -8.71
N ALA A 59 -15.78 4.90 -8.77
CA ALA A 59 -16.36 4.25 -7.59
C ALA A 59 -15.27 3.65 -6.69
N GLY A 60 -14.23 3.04 -7.26
CA GLY A 60 -13.08 2.51 -6.54
C GLY A 60 -12.27 3.60 -5.84
N VAL A 61 -12.01 4.71 -6.54
CA VAL A 61 -11.34 5.90 -5.95
C VAL A 61 -12.17 6.48 -4.81
N LEU A 62 -13.49 6.62 -5.00
CA LEU A 62 -14.39 7.08 -3.95
C LEU A 62 -14.38 6.14 -2.75
N PHE A 63 -14.42 4.83 -2.99
CA PHE A 63 -14.38 3.83 -1.93
C PHE A 63 -13.05 3.88 -1.14
N LEU A 64 -11.91 3.96 -1.83
CA LEU A 64 -10.60 4.12 -1.19
C LEU A 64 -10.51 5.41 -0.38
N PHE A 65 -11.08 6.50 -0.89
CA PHE A 65 -11.15 7.77 -0.17
C PHE A 65 -12.00 7.65 1.10
N LEU A 66 -13.16 6.99 1.04
CA LEU A 66 -13.99 6.72 2.22
C LEU A 66 -13.28 5.86 3.25
N LEU A 67 -12.58 4.81 2.82
CA LEU A 67 -11.77 3.98 3.71
C LEU A 67 -10.65 4.78 4.38
N PHE A 68 -9.98 5.65 3.62
CA PHE A 68 -8.95 6.55 4.17
C PHE A 68 -9.52 7.48 5.24
N LEU A 69 -10.69 8.10 4.99
CA LEU A 69 -11.35 8.95 5.97
C LEU A 69 -11.74 8.16 7.22
N MET A 70 -12.33 6.97 7.07
CA MET A 70 -12.72 6.12 8.19
C MET A 70 -11.52 5.70 9.04
N LEU A 71 -10.41 5.34 8.40
CA LEU A 71 -9.17 5.00 9.10
C LEU A 71 -8.57 6.22 9.81
N SER A 72 -8.55 7.39 9.16
CA SER A 72 -8.05 8.64 9.74
C SER A 72 -8.84 9.03 10.98
N THR A 73 -10.16 9.10 10.90
CA THR A 73 -11.00 9.46 12.05
C THR A 73 -10.89 8.43 13.17
N SER A 74 -10.80 7.14 12.81
CA SER A 74 -10.61 6.09 13.81
C SER A 74 -9.25 6.20 14.52
N ALA A 75 -8.20 6.58 13.77
CA ALA A 75 -6.88 6.80 14.34
C ALA A 75 -6.88 8.00 15.30
N ASP A 76 -7.49 9.12 14.89
CA ASP A 76 -7.50 10.34 15.67
C ASP A 76 -8.37 10.23 16.94
N ASP A 77 -9.58 9.67 16.82
CA ASP A 77 -10.56 9.65 17.92
C ASP A 77 -10.39 8.46 18.87
N PHE A 78 -9.88 7.32 18.38
CA PHE A 78 -9.77 6.10 19.18
C PHE A 78 -8.32 5.66 19.40
N PHE A 79 -7.49 5.58 18.36
CA PHE A 79 -6.14 5.02 18.51
C PHE A 79 -5.22 5.93 19.34
N CYS A 80 -5.13 7.21 18.97
CA CYS A 80 -4.23 8.18 19.62
C CYS A 80 -4.57 8.41 21.12
N PRO A 81 -5.83 8.62 21.54
CA PRO A 81 -6.16 8.84 22.96
C PRO A 81 -5.93 7.59 23.83
N ASN A 82 -6.18 6.40 23.27
CA ASN A 82 -5.91 5.15 23.98
C ASN A 82 -4.41 4.94 24.19
N ILE A 83 -3.56 5.24 23.20
CA ILE A 83 -2.10 5.22 23.37
C ILE A 83 -1.67 6.20 24.46
N SER A 84 -2.11 7.46 24.41
CA SER A 84 -1.70 8.43 25.44
C SER A 84 -2.12 7.98 26.84
N THR A 85 -3.30 7.36 27.00
CA THR A 85 -3.73 6.79 28.28
C THR A 85 -2.80 5.67 28.76
N ILE A 86 -2.41 4.75 27.87
CA ILE A 86 -1.46 3.66 28.18
C ILE A 86 -0.10 4.25 28.59
N VAL A 87 0.42 5.20 27.81
CA VAL A 87 1.71 5.85 28.03
C VAL A 87 1.75 6.58 29.37
N ASN A 88 0.67 7.29 29.71
CA ASN A 88 0.49 7.94 31.02
C ASN A 88 0.47 6.93 32.17
N LYS A 89 -0.18 5.77 32.01
CA LYS A 89 -0.21 4.72 33.04
C LYS A 89 1.12 4.00 33.21
N LEU A 90 1.86 3.79 32.11
CA LEU A 90 3.17 3.14 32.13
C LEU A 90 4.31 4.13 32.46
N ALA A 91 4.00 5.41 32.65
CA ALA A 91 4.97 6.49 32.87
C ALA A 91 6.08 6.56 31.79
N ILE A 92 5.70 6.26 30.54
CA ILE A 92 6.58 6.32 29.38
C ILE A 92 6.52 7.71 28.75
N SER A 93 7.59 8.16 28.09
CA SER A 93 7.56 9.42 27.32
C SER A 93 6.72 9.29 26.05
N GLU A 94 5.96 10.32 25.69
CA GLU A 94 5.21 10.38 24.42
C GLU A 94 6.08 10.18 23.18
N ASN A 95 7.36 10.59 23.22
CA ASN A 95 8.31 10.31 22.13
C ASN A 95 8.52 8.81 21.91
N LEU A 96 8.65 8.03 23.00
CA LEU A 96 8.82 6.58 22.92
C LEU A 96 7.55 5.91 22.39
N ALA A 97 6.37 6.45 22.73
CA ALA A 97 5.09 5.97 22.22
C ALA A 97 4.96 6.18 20.70
N GLY A 98 5.41 7.34 20.22
CA GLY A 98 5.46 7.67 18.79
C GLY A 98 6.31 6.67 17.99
N VAL A 99 7.53 6.40 18.46
CA VAL A 99 8.47 5.51 17.75
C VAL A 99 8.15 4.02 17.90
N THR A 100 7.21 3.63 18.77
CA THR A 100 6.83 2.22 18.99
C THR A 100 5.39 1.93 18.57
N PHE A 101 4.40 2.40 19.33
CA PHE A 101 2.99 2.06 19.11
C PHE A 101 2.44 2.70 17.84
N LEU A 102 2.73 3.99 17.60
CA LEU A 102 2.31 4.66 16.37
C LEU A 102 3.03 4.09 15.14
N ALA A 103 4.35 3.86 15.25
CA ALA A 103 5.13 3.23 14.19
C ALA A 103 4.60 1.83 13.83
N PHE A 104 4.28 1.00 14.84
CA PHE A 104 3.72 -0.33 14.64
C PHE A 104 2.31 -0.28 14.03
N GLY A 105 1.45 0.63 14.49
CA GLY A 105 0.10 0.82 13.94
C GLY A 105 0.12 1.19 12.47
N ASN A 106 1.06 2.05 12.05
CA ASN A 106 1.23 2.43 10.65
C ASN A 106 1.77 1.28 9.78
N GLY A 107 2.74 0.51 10.30
CA GLY A 107 3.36 -0.60 9.55
C GLY A 107 2.54 -1.88 9.48
N ALA A 108 1.56 -2.08 10.38
CA ALA A 108 0.70 -3.26 10.39
C ALA A 108 0.01 -3.55 9.04
N PRO A 109 -0.72 -2.60 8.40
CA PRO A 109 -1.34 -2.85 7.10
C PRO A 109 -0.33 -3.19 5.99
N ASP A 110 0.87 -2.62 6.00
CA ASP A 110 1.93 -2.92 5.02
C ASP A 110 2.44 -4.36 5.17
N VAL A 111 2.62 -4.81 6.41
CA VAL A 111 3.00 -6.19 6.71
C VAL A 111 1.91 -7.17 6.28
N PHE A 112 0.64 -6.88 6.59
CA PHE A 112 -0.48 -7.74 6.18
C PHE A 112 -0.63 -7.81 4.65
N THR A 113 -0.46 -6.68 3.96
CA THR A 113 -0.51 -6.64 2.48
C THR A 113 0.64 -7.42 1.87
N SER A 114 1.85 -7.28 2.42
CA SER A 114 3.02 -8.03 1.99
C SER A 114 2.85 -9.53 2.22
N LEU A 115 2.33 -9.93 3.39
CA LEU A 115 2.04 -11.32 3.71
C LEU A 115 0.95 -11.89 2.78
N ALA A 116 -0.13 -11.14 2.53
CA ALA A 116 -1.18 -11.55 1.62
C ALA A 116 -0.64 -11.76 0.19
N SER A 117 0.29 -10.93 -0.27
CA SER A 117 0.90 -11.08 -1.59
C SER A 117 1.75 -12.36 -1.74
N VAL A 118 2.33 -12.85 -0.64
CA VAL A 118 3.14 -14.07 -0.59
C VAL A 118 2.26 -15.31 -0.39
N VAL A 119 1.23 -15.23 0.45
CA VAL A 119 0.40 -16.36 0.87
C VAL A 119 -0.75 -16.63 -0.11
N SER A 120 -1.35 -15.59 -0.68
CA SER A 120 -2.56 -15.74 -1.49
C SER A 120 -2.29 -15.92 -2.97
N SER A 121 -1.05 -15.70 -3.42
CA SER A 121 -0.64 -15.91 -4.81
C SER A 121 -0.12 -17.34 -5.03
N PRO A 122 -0.47 -18.02 -6.13
CA PRO A 122 0.08 -19.33 -6.48
C PRO A 122 1.62 -19.34 -6.59
N GLN A 123 2.19 -18.18 -6.89
CA GLN A 123 3.63 -17.93 -6.93
C GLN A 123 3.97 -16.78 -5.98
N PRO A 124 4.91 -16.96 -5.04
CA PRO A 124 5.28 -15.92 -4.09
C PRO A 124 5.98 -14.76 -4.81
N ARG A 125 5.39 -13.56 -4.76
CA ARG A 125 5.95 -12.36 -5.40
C ARG A 125 6.66 -11.47 -4.41
N ALA A 126 7.80 -11.95 -3.91
CA ALA A 126 8.61 -11.23 -2.94
C ALA A 126 9.03 -9.83 -3.41
N ASP A 127 9.33 -9.67 -4.70
CA ASP A 127 9.71 -8.38 -5.28
C ASP A 127 8.61 -7.32 -5.18
N LEU A 128 7.34 -7.72 -5.35
CA LEU A 128 6.21 -6.80 -5.21
C LEU A 128 6.03 -6.36 -3.75
N ALA A 129 6.17 -7.30 -2.81
CA ALA A 129 6.12 -7.00 -1.37
C ALA A 129 7.25 -6.04 -0.96
N LEU A 130 8.49 -6.34 -1.35
CA LEU A 130 9.66 -5.52 -1.05
C LEU A 130 9.55 -4.12 -1.68
N GLY A 131 9.13 -4.05 -2.94
CA GLY A 131 8.90 -2.77 -3.62
C GLY A 131 7.83 -1.92 -2.91
N GLY A 132 6.77 -2.55 -2.41
CA GLY A 132 5.74 -1.88 -1.62
C GLY A 132 6.27 -1.29 -0.31
N ILE A 133 6.99 -2.11 0.49
CA ILE A 133 7.56 -1.67 1.79
C ILE A 133 8.62 -0.56 1.59
N MET A 134 9.51 -0.72 0.60
CA MET A 134 10.54 0.28 0.31
C MET A 134 9.92 1.58 -0.23
N GLY A 135 8.93 1.48 -1.11
CA GLY A 135 8.21 2.65 -1.63
C GLY A 135 7.44 3.40 -0.54
N GLY A 136 6.75 2.66 0.34
CA GLY A 136 6.01 3.21 1.47
C GLY A 136 6.90 3.94 2.47
N SER A 137 8.03 3.34 2.85
CA SER A 137 9.00 3.98 3.76
C SER A 137 9.59 5.26 3.15
N LEU A 138 9.99 5.24 1.88
CA LEU A 138 10.44 6.46 1.17
C LEU A 138 9.36 7.53 1.10
N PHE A 139 8.10 7.16 0.84
CA PHE A 139 6.98 8.10 0.81
C PHE A 139 6.78 8.78 2.17
N VAL A 140 6.80 8.04 3.26
CA VAL A 140 6.64 8.58 4.61
C VAL A 140 7.79 9.53 4.97
N THR A 141 9.03 9.13 4.71
CA THR A 141 10.21 9.95 5.04
C THR A 141 10.34 11.19 4.16
N LEU A 142 10.00 11.11 2.88
CA LEU A 142 10.20 12.25 1.96
C LEU A 142 8.99 13.18 1.90
N ILE A 143 7.78 12.65 1.89
CA ILE A 143 6.57 13.45 1.68
C ILE A 143 5.89 13.78 3.00
N VAL A 144 5.59 12.76 3.82
CA VAL A 144 4.84 12.96 5.07
C VAL A 144 5.66 13.77 6.07
N PHE A 145 6.91 13.35 6.36
CA PHE A 145 7.79 14.06 7.28
C PHE A 145 8.06 15.50 6.82
N SER A 146 8.39 15.71 5.55
CA SER A 146 8.60 17.06 5.00
C SER A 146 7.34 17.92 5.12
N GLY A 147 6.16 17.36 4.88
CA GLY A 147 4.88 18.04 5.06
C GLY A 147 4.64 18.47 6.51
N VAL A 148 4.92 17.61 7.49
CA VAL A 148 4.78 17.92 8.92
C VAL A 148 5.73 19.05 9.32
N VAL A 149 7.00 18.98 8.91
CA VAL A 149 8.00 20.03 9.19
C VAL A 149 7.59 21.38 8.60
N LEU A 150 7.02 21.37 7.39
CA LEU A 150 6.54 22.58 6.73
C LEU A 150 5.32 23.18 7.43
N MET A 151 4.37 22.35 7.86
CA MET A 151 3.13 22.82 8.51
C MET A 151 3.35 23.27 9.96
N ARG A 152 4.23 22.60 10.70
CA ARG A 152 4.53 22.90 12.10
C ARG A 152 6.04 22.86 12.32
N PRO A 153 6.75 23.99 12.14
CA PRO A 153 8.17 24.02 12.40
C PRO A 153 8.44 23.80 13.89
N PHE A 154 9.15 22.72 14.22
CA PHE A 154 9.59 22.41 15.57
C PHE A 154 11.12 22.37 15.63
N LYS A 155 11.71 22.72 16.78
CA LYS A 155 13.16 22.61 16.99
C LYS A 155 13.49 21.15 17.30
N ALA A 156 13.80 20.38 16.26
CA ALA A 156 14.34 19.03 16.42
C ALA A 156 15.78 19.11 16.95
N ALA A 157 16.10 18.35 17.99
CA ALA A 157 17.48 18.17 18.43
C ALA A 157 18.19 17.25 17.42
N VAL A 158 18.82 17.85 16.41
CA VAL A 158 19.41 17.16 15.25
C VAL A 158 20.29 15.98 15.66
N PHE A 159 21.09 16.11 16.72
CA PHE A 159 21.96 15.03 17.21
C PHE A 159 21.18 13.83 17.77
N SER A 160 20.07 14.06 18.47
CA SER A 160 19.22 12.98 18.99
C SER A 160 18.43 12.33 17.86
N SER A 161 17.88 13.13 16.94
CA SER A 161 17.14 12.61 15.78
C SER A 161 18.04 11.83 14.82
N LEU A 162 19.28 12.26 14.60
CA LEU A 162 20.24 11.58 13.74
C LEU A 162 20.80 10.31 14.39
N ARG A 163 20.99 10.32 15.73
CA ARG A 163 21.30 9.11 16.49
C ARG A 163 20.18 8.09 16.36
N ASP A 164 18.94 8.50 16.56
CA ASP A 164 17.78 7.60 16.51
C ASP A 164 17.55 7.09 15.06
N LEU A 165 17.88 7.89 14.04
CA LEU A 165 17.89 7.46 12.63
C LEU A 165 19.06 6.51 12.28
N GLY A 166 20.19 6.60 12.99
CA GLY A 166 21.35 5.73 12.79
C GLY A 166 21.28 4.38 13.52
N PHE A 167 20.37 4.25 14.50
CA PHE A 167 20.04 2.97 15.13
C PHE A 167 18.90 2.24 14.41
N PHE A 168 18.17 2.94 13.53
CA PHE A 168 17.16 2.37 12.63
C PHE A 168 17.83 1.85 11.35
#